data_AF-A0A3S1AXD7-F1
#
_entry.id   AF-A0A3S1AXD7-F1
#
_cell.length_a   1.000
_cell.length_b   1.000
_cell.length_c   1.000
_cell.angle_alpha   90.00
_cell.angle_beta   90.00
_cell.angle_gamma   90.00
#
_symmetry.space_group_name_H-M   'P 1'
#
loop_
_entity.id
_entity.type
_entity.pdbx_description
1 polymer ?
#
loop_
_entity_poly.entity_id
_entity_poly.type
_entity_poly.pdbx_seq_one_letter_code
_entity_poly.pdbx_strand_id
1 'polypeptide(L)'
;MKYIATCLVMLSGFLLAAPAEARWINVSGVTNDGATLSFENNDPGLTRFSYRVITKDSVRIQQGVTSWCYRGQVKKNPNAVPTTETPGWYVYQGDNITSVYANSPASINLLKVICAGT
;
A
#
# COMPACT_ATOMS: atom_id res chain seq x y z
N MET A 1 65.00 -17.65 10.94
CA MET A 1 64.02 -18.07 9.92
C MET A 1 62.70 -18.38 10.61
N LYS A 2 61.59 -17.77 10.15
CA LYS A 2 60.20 -18.34 10.10
C LYS A 2 59.51 -18.65 11.45
N TYR A 3 58.31 -18.19 11.84
CA TYR A 3 57.23 -17.36 11.28
C TYR A 3 56.49 -16.71 12.49
N ILE A 4 56.17 -15.42 12.45
CA ILE A 4 55.21 -14.81 13.39
C ILE A 4 53.84 -14.90 12.73
N ALA A 5 52.94 -15.65 13.35
CA ALA A 5 51.58 -15.88 12.89
C ALA A 5 50.76 -14.59 13.02
N THR A 6 50.53 -13.92 11.89
CA THR A 6 49.58 -12.82 11.78
C THR A 6 48.17 -13.40 11.79
N CYS A 7 47.50 -13.38 12.93
CA CYS A 7 46.09 -13.76 13.04
C CYS A 7 45.25 -12.60 12.48
N LEU A 8 44.92 -12.69 11.18
CA LEU A 8 43.98 -11.80 10.51
C LEU A 8 42.58 -12.08 11.09
N VAL A 9 42.13 -11.24 12.02
CA VAL A 9 40.73 -11.18 12.40
C VAL A 9 39.97 -10.56 11.23
N MET A 10 39.48 -11.41 10.32
CA MET A 10 38.50 -10.99 9.32
C MET A 10 37.19 -10.67 10.06
N LEU A 11 37.01 -9.40 10.42
CA LEU A 11 35.69 -8.84 10.70
C LEU A 11 34.93 -8.81 9.37
N SER A 12 34.34 -9.94 8.99
CA SER A 12 33.31 -9.96 7.96
C SER A 12 32.08 -9.25 8.53
N GLY A 13 32.04 -7.93 8.35
CA GLY A 13 30.86 -7.13 8.58
C GLY A 13 29.75 -7.68 7.69
N PHE A 14 28.82 -8.42 8.29
CA PHE A 14 27.52 -8.67 7.70
C PHE A 14 26.87 -7.31 7.54
N LEU A 15 27.00 -6.71 6.35
CA LEU A 15 26.10 -5.68 5.87
C LEU A 15 24.74 -6.37 5.71
N LEU A 16 24.02 -6.50 6.83
CA LEU A 16 22.59 -6.71 6.80
C LEU A 16 22.05 -5.48 6.07
N ALA A 17 21.79 -5.62 4.78
CA ALA A 17 20.98 -4.67 4.05
C ALA A 17 19.70 -4.53 4.88
N ALA A 18 19.52 -3.36 5.51
CA ALA A 18 18.29 -3.06 6.22
C ALA A 18 17.16 -3.34 5.22
N PRO A 19 16.12 -4.10 5.61
CA PRO A 19 14.99 -4.33 4.72
C PRO A 19 14.50 -2.96 4.25
N ALA A 20 14.27 -2.80 2.95
CA ALA A 20 13.77 -1.55 2.39
C ALA A 20 12.52 -1.16 3.19
N GLU A 21 12.62 -0.12 4.02
CA GLU A 21 11.51 0.31 4.86
C GLU A 21 10.33 0.64 3.93
N ALA A 22 9.20 -0.02 4.15
CA ALA A 22 8.02 0.23 3.35
C ALA A 22 7.64 1.71 3.47
N ARG A 23 7.76 2.44 2.36
CA ARG A 23 7.58 3.90 2.34
C ARG A 23 6.10 4.21 2.17
N TRP A 24 5.54 4.85 3.20
CA TRP A 24 4.17 5.36 3.18
C TRP A 24 4.11 6.70 2.49
N ILE A 25 3.26 6.81 1.49
CA ILE A 25 3.11 8.01 0.66
C ILE A 25 1.73 8.62 0.93
N ASN A 26 1.71 9.89 1.30
CA ASN A 26 0.47 10.62 1.56
C ASN A 26 -0.32 10.83 0.27
N VAL A 27 -1.63 10.60 0.35
CA VAL A 27 -2.59 10.89 -0.70
C VAL A 27 -3.12 12.30 -0.51
N SER A 28 -3.26 13.05 -1.60
CA SER A 28 -3.81 14.39 -1.55
C SER A 28 -5.32 14.40 -1.28
N GLY A 29 -5.77 15.37 -0.47
CA GLY A 29 -7.18 15.53 -0.10
C GLY A 29 -7.53 14.89 1.25
N VAL A 30 -8.82 14.93 1.58
CA VAL A 30 -9.38 14.32 2.80
C VAL A 30 -10.59 13.45 2.46
N THR A 31 -10.92 12.53 3.35
CA THR A 31 -12.17 11.76 3.30
C THR A 31 -13.37 12.61 3.76
N ASN A 32 -14.59 12.12 3.56
CA ASN A 32 -15.81 12.84 3.94
C ASN A 32 -15.94 13.08 5.45
N ASP A 33 -15.27 12.26 6.27
CA ASP A 33 -15.14 12.38 7.72
C ASP A 33 -13.85 13.11 8.15
N GLY A 34 -13.10 13.68 7.20
CA GLY A 34 -11.93 14.53 7.47
C GLY A 34 -10.62 13.80 7.73
N ALA A 35 -10.56 12.48 7.49
CA ALA A 35 -9.32 11.73 7.59
C ALA A 35 -8.38 11.98 6.39
N THR A 36 -7.09 11.81 6.62
CA THR A 36 -6.08 11.75 5.55
C THR A 36 -5.73 10.31 5.25
N LEU A 37 -5.36 10.02 4.00
CA LEU A 37 -4.95 8.69 3.59
C LEU A 37 -3.48 8.68 3.20
N SER A 38 -2.80 7.57 3.47
CA SER A 38 -1.50 7.27 2.85
C SER A 38 -1.49 5.83 2.39
N PHE A 39 -0.68 5.49 1.41
CA PHE A 39 -0.59 4.12 0.89
C PHE A 39 0.85 3.63 0.91
N GLU A 40 0.98 2.31 0.91
CA GLU A 40 2.26 1.63 0.88
C GLU A 40 2.63 1.32 -0.57
N ASN A 41 3.78 1.80 -1.03
CA ASN A 41 4.25 1.54 -2.40
C ASN A 41 5.02 0.21 -2.45
N ASN A 42 4.31 -0.91 -2.26
CA ASN A 42 4.96 -2.22 -2.10
C ASN A 42 4.93 -3.13 -3.34
N ASP A 43 4.08 -2.90 -4.34
CA ASP A 43 4.21 -3.59 -5.64
C ASP A 43 3.31 -2.97 -6.73
N PRO A 44 3.86 -2.54 -7.89
CA PRO A 44 3.05 -2.20 -9.06
C PRO A 44 2.38 -3.47 -9.61
N GLY A 45 1.08 -3.42 -9.86
CA GLY A 45 0.32 -4.49 -10.52
C GLY A 45 -0.76 -5.14 -9.66
N LEU A 46 -0.88 -4.80 -8.38
CA LEU A 46 -1.86 -5.42 -7.50
C LEU A 46 -3.09 -4.53 -7.32
N THR A 47 -4.24 -5.08 -7.70
CA THR A 47 -5.57 -4.63 -7.25
C THR A 47 -5.75 -4.76 -5.74
N ARG A 48 -4.80 -5.40 -5.03
CA ARG A 48 -4.68 -5.47 -3.57
C ARG A 48 -3.63 -4.47 -3.10
N PHE A 49 -3.95 -3.65 -2.10
CA PHE A 49 -3.06 -2.59 -1.63
C PHE A 49 -3.22 -2.34 -0.13
N SER A 50 -2.16 -1.87 0.52
CA SER A 50 -2.20 -1.42 1.92
C SER A 50 -2.32 0.10 1.97
N TYR A 51 -3.18 0.60 2.86
CA TYR A 51 -3.36 2.03 3.09
C TYR A 51 -3.60 2.34 4.57
N ARG A 52 -3.20 3.53 5.00
CA ARG A 52 -3.49 4.06 6.34
C ARG A 52 -4.64 5.04 6.26
N VAL A 53 -5.53 4.95 7.24
CA VAL A 53 -6.49 5.99 7.58
C VAL A 53 -5.95 6.73 8.80
N ILE A 54 -5.73 8.03 8.64
CA ILE A 54 -5.11 8.88 9.65
C ILE A 54 -6.14 9.92 10.08
N THR A 55 -6.61 9.78 11.30
CA THR A 55 -7.45 10.78 11.99
C THR A 55 -6.62 11.52 13.02
N LYS A 56 -7.21 12.53 13.69
CA LYS A 56 -6.56 13.23 14.80
C LYS A 56 -6.16 12.28 15.94
N ASP A 57 -6.96 11.25 16.18
CA ASP A 57 -6.85 10.40 17.36
C ASP A 57 -6.22 9.02 17.08
N SER A 58 -6.11 8.63 15.81
CA SER A 58 -5.65 7.28 15.47
C SER A 58 -5.06 7.17 14.07
N VAL A 59 -4.13 6.21 13.92
CA VAL A 59 -3.67 5.71 12.63
C VAL A 59 -4.06 4.25 12.52
N ARG A 60 -4.78 3.88 11.46
CA ARG A 60 -5.22 2.49 11.22
C ARG A 60 -4.70 2.03 9.87
N ILE A 61 -4.05 0.87 9.83
CA ILE A 61 -3.63 0.23 8.58
C ILE A 61 -4.75 -0.69 8.11
N GLN A 62 -5.04 -0.65 6.82
CA GLN A 62 -6.05 -1.46 6.17
C GLN A 62 -5.49 -2.08 4.89
N GLN A 63 -6.01 -3.25 4.53
CA GLN A 63 -5.76 -3.90 3.25
C GLN A 63 -7.01 -3.82 2.40
N GLY A 64 -6.90 -3.16 1.25
CA GLY A 64 -7.95 -2.99 0.27
C GLY A 64 -7.79 -3.92 -0.92
N VAL A 65 -8.89 -4.31 -1.57
CA VAL A 65 -8.91 -4.94 -2.90
C VAL A 65 -9.93 -4.25 -3.79
N THR A 66 -9.52 -3.86 -5.00
CA THR A 66 -10.37 -3.16 -5.97
C THR A 66 -10.48 -3.87 -7.31
N SER A 67 -11.69 -3.97 -7.84
CA SER A 67 -11.95 -4.37 -9.24
C SER A 67 -11.99 -3.18 -10.21
N TRP A 68 -11.75 -1.97 -9.71
CA TRP A 68 -11.92 -0.71 -10.43
C TRP A 68 -10.63 -0.17 -11.04
N CYS A 69 -9.65 -1.04 -11.27
CA CYS A 69 -8.46 -0.72 -12.04
C CYS A 69 -8.44 -1.50 -13.35
N TYR A 70 -8.44 -0.78 -14.48
CA TYR A 70 -8.32 -1.37 -15.80
C TYR A 70 -7.48 -0.48 -16.71
N ARG A 71 -6.32 -1.00 -17.15
CA ARG A 71 -5.36 -0.30 -18.02
C ARG A 71 -4.86 1.03 -17.42
N GLY A 72 -4.35 1.03 -16.20
CA GLY A 72 -3.83 2.25 -15.58
C GLY A 72 -4.89 3.24 -15.07
N GLN A 73 -6.18 2.92 -15.21
CA GLN A 73 -7.28 3.87 -15.01
C GLN A 73 -8.31 3.37 -14.00
N VAL A 74 -8.96 4.32 -13.33
CA VAL A 74 -10.12 4.06 -12.48
C VAL A 74 -11.33 3.70 -13.36
N LYS A 75 -11.43 2.42 -13.68
CA LYS A 75 -12.44 1.83 -14.57
C LYS A 75 -12.67 0.38 -14.17
N LYS A 76 -13.93 -0.05 -14.21
CA LYS A 76 -14.31 -1.44 -13.92
C LYS A 76 -13.56 -2.39 -14.86
N ASN A 77 -12.82 -3.33 -14.29
CA ASN A 77 -12.19 -4.41 -15.04
C ASN A 77 -13.26 -5.43 -15.44
N PRO A 78 -13.49 -5.66 -16.76
CA PRO A 78 -14.53 -6.57 -17.22
C PRO A 78 -14.28 -8.04 -16.85
N ASN A 79 -13.03 -8.39 -16.54
CA ASN A 79 -12.63 -9.76 -16.20
C ASN A 79 -12.54 -10.00 -14.68
N ALA A 80 -12.71 -8.96 -13.86
CA ALA A 80 -12.64 -9.07 -12.42
C ALA A 80 -14.04 -9.28 -11.82
N VAL A 81 -14.10 -10.08 -10.75
CA VAL A 81 -15.29 -10.13 -9.89
C VAL A 81 -15.47 -8.74 -9.27
N PRO A 82 -16.65 -8.10 -9.43
CA PRO A 82 -16.85 -6.75 -8.92
C PRO A 82 -16.68 -6.70 -7.41
N THR A 83 -15.81 -5.80 -6.95
CA THR A 83 -15.62 -5.49 -5.53
C THR A 83 -16.63 -4.47 -5.03
N THR A 84 -17.26 -3.70 -5.91
CA THR A 84 -18.25 -2.69 -5.55
C THR A 84 -19.03 -2.34 -6.82
N GLU A 85 -20.28 -1.88 -6.68
CA GLU A 85 -21.10 -1.44 -7.83
C GLU A 85 -20.61 -0.13 -8.45
N THR A 86 -19.95 0.71 -7.65
CA THR A 86 -19.35 1.99 -8.02
C THR A 86 -17.85 1.98 -7.68
N PRO A 87 -17.04 2.91 -8.22
CA PRO A 87 -15.60 2.97 -7.91
C PRO A 87 -15.30 2.89 -6.42
N GLY A 88 -14.45 1.95 -6.03
CA GLY A 88 -14.20 1.63 -4.63
C GLY A 88 -13.40 0.35 -4.45
N TRP A 89 -13.33 -0.12 -3.20
CA TRP A 89 -12.62 -1.34 -2.82
C TRP A 89 -13.30 -2.02 -1.63
N TYR A 90 -12.99 -3.29 -1.43
CA TYR A 90 -13.29 -4.01 -0.21
C TYR A 90 -12.13 -3.94 0.76
N VAL A 91 -12.44 -3.86 2.04
CA VAL A 91 -11.49 -4.03 3.13
C VAL A 91 -11.81 -5.32 3.85
N TYR A 92 -10.79 -6.13 4.11
CA TYR A 92 -10.90 -7.37 4.86
C TYR A 92 -10.44 -7.15 6.31
N GLN A 93 -11.31 -7.46 7.27
CA GLN A 93 -11.03 -7.39 8.70
C GLN A 93 -11.45 -8.71 9.37
N GLY A 94 -10.55 -9.68 9.35
CA GLY A 94 -10.90 -11.07 9.69
C GLY A 94 -11.93 -11.60 8.69
N ASP A 95 -13.07 -12.07 9.20
CA ASP A 95 -14.18 -12.59 8.39
C ASP A 95 -15.11 -11.47 7.86
N ASN A 96 -14.94 -10.23 8.31
CA ASN A 96 -15.77 -9.12 7.88
C ASN A 96 -15.22 -8.47 6.60
N ILE A 97 -16.11 -8.24 5.63
CA ILE A 97 -15.83 -7.50 4.40
C ILE A 97 -16.62 -6.19 4.43
N THR A 98 -15.91 -5.08 4.31
CA THR A 98 -16.52 -3.74 4.28
C THR A 98 -16.29 -3.08 2.93
N SER A 99 -17.35 -2.61 2.29
CA SER A 99 -17.27 -1.78 1.08
C SER A 99 -16.82 -0.36 1.41
N VAL A 100 -15.82 0.14 0.69
CA VAL A 100 -15.39 1.54 0.75
C VAL A 100 -15.57 2.17 -0.62
N TYR A 101 -16.40 3.20 -0.69
CA TYR A 101 -16.65 3.93 -1.93
C TYR A 101 -15.63 5.06 -2.12
N ALA A 102 -15.11 5.19 -3.35
CA ALA A 102 -14.24 6.28 -3.74
C ALA A 102 -15.07 7.54 -4.05
N ASN A 103 -15.62 8.17 -3.01
CA ASN A 103 -16.55 9.30 -3.09
C ASN A 103 -16.08 10.57 -2.36
N SER A 104 -14.79 10.65 -2.03
CA SER A 104 -14.15 11.81 -1.40
C SER A 104 -12.86 12.15 -2.15
N PRO A 105 -12.33 13.40 -2.03
CA PRO A 105 -11.06 13.75 -2.66
C PRO A 105 -9.94 12.76 -2.35
N ALA A 106 -9.75 12.37 -1.08
CA ALA A 106 -8.71 11.41 -0.71
C ALA A 106 -8.97 10.01 -1.28
N SER A 107 -10.20 9.49 -1.17
CA SER A 107 -10.49 8.12 -1.63
C SER A 107 -10.43 7.97 -3.16
N ILE A 108 -10.83 9.01 -3.90
CA ILE A 108 -10.67 9.07 -5.36
C ILE A 108 -9.19 9.11 -5.74
N ASN A 109 -8.39 9.96 -5.09
CA ASN A 109 -6.97 10.08 -5.40
C ASN A 109 -6.18 8.82 -5.03
N LEU A 110 -6.54 8.16 -3.92
CA LEU A 110 -5.96 6.87 -3.56
C LEU A 110 -6.22 5.86 -4.68
N LEU A 111 -7.48 5.72 -5.11
CA LEU A 111 -7.83 4.77 -6.17
C LEU A 111 -7.12 5.08 -7.49
N LYS A 112 -6.97 6.35 -7.86
CA LYS A 112 -6.18 6.76 -9.04
C LYS A 112 -4.72 6.31 -8.95
N VAL A 113 -4.09 6.48 -7.79
CA VAL A 113 -2.68 6.09 -7.61
C VAL A 113 -2.51 4.58 -7.64
N ILE A 114 -3.42 3.83 -7.00
CA ILE A 114 -3.41 2.37 -7.08
C ILE A 114 -3.56 1.92 -8.53
N CYS A 115 -4.54 2.45 -9.26
CA CYS A 115 -4.75 2.04 -10.65
C CYS A 115 -3.62 2.48 -11.58
N ALA A 116 -2.95 3.60 -11.33
CA ALA A 116 -1.78 3.99 -12.12
C ALA A 116 -0.61 3.00 -12.00
N GLY A 117 -0.57 2.21 -10.92
CA GLY A 117 0.41 1.14 -10.72
C GLY A 117 0.03 -0.19 -11.38
N THR A 118 -1.17 -0.34 -11.97
CA THR A 118 -1.68 -1.59 -12.58
C THR A 118 -1.75 -1.54 -14.10
#